data_AF-A0A4Y9S0Y3-F1
#
_entry.id   AF-A0A4Y9S0Y3-F1
#
_cell.length_a   1.000
_cell.length_b   1.000
_cell.length_c   1.000
_cell.angle_alpha   90.00
_cell.angle_beta   90.00
_cell.angle_gamma   90.00
#
_symmetry.space_group_name_H-M   'P 1'
#
loop_
_entity.id
_entity.type
_entity.pdbx_description
1 polymer ?
#
loop_
_entity_poly.entity_id
_entity_poly.type
_entity_poly.pdbx_seq_one_letter_code
_entity_poly.pdbx_strand_id
1 'polypeptide(L)'
;MEGNESLLASVPPNLVQSIRAFRVGELQEEAARLGQHFLYAHCIAGATKQQVMGIISESFLFPKGVGKNFDGLRETLTETMAKAGEQPGFLVVLEQLPNAQKFDKEARETLLDVFRDAADYWADKKVPFRVFYSFE
;
A
#
# COMPACT_ATOMS: atom_id res chain seq x y z
N MET A 1 -16.23 -6.09 -29.90
CA MET A 1 -15.49 -5.12 -29.07
C MET A 1 -16.24 -5.05 -27.76
N GLU A 2 -15.93 -5.95 -26.83
CA GLU A 2 -16.59 -6.02 -25.53
C GLU A 2 -15.63 -5.49 -24.47
N GLY A 3 -16.07 -4.40 -23.80
CA GLY A 3 -15.71 -3.99 -22.45
C GLY A 3 -14.23 -4.01 -22.05
N ASN A 4 -13.43 -3.06 -22.52
CA ASN A 4 -12.19 -2.67 -21.84
C ASN A 4 -12.52 -1.77 -20.62
N GLU A 5 -13.43 -2.21 -19.75
CA GLU A 5 -13.65 -1.54 -18.48
C GLU A 5 -12.40 -1.76 -17.62
N SER A 6 -11.76 -0.67 -17.23
CA SER A 6 -10.62 -0.70 -16.30
C SER A 6 -11.01 -1.51 -15.06
N LEU A 7 -10.13 -2.41 -14.62
CA LEU A 7 -10.30 -3.19 -13.37
C LEU A 7 -10.67 -2.28 -12.18
N LEU A 8 -10.22 -1.04 -12.22
CA LEU A 8 -10.39 -0.03 -11.19
C LEU A 8 -11.44 1.04 -11.54
N ALA A 9 -12.24 0.84 -12.58
CA ALA A 9 -13.24 1.83 -13.04
C ALA A 9 -14.23 2.20 -11.92
N SER A 10 -14.68 1.22 -11.14
CA SER A 10 -15.58 1.42 -9.99
C SER A 10 -14.84 1.72 -8.68
N VAL A 11 -13.52 1.83 -8.72
CA VAL A 11 -12.65 1.88 -7.56
C VAL A 11 -12.11 3.31 -7.41
N PRO A 12 -12.45 4.05 -6.32
CA PRO A 12 -11.98 5.41 -6.12
C PRO A 12 -10.45 5.56 -6.27
N PRO A 13 -9.96 6.70 -6.76
CA PRO A 13 -8.52 6.91 -7.01
C PRO A 13 -7.68 6.89 -5.74
N ASN A 14 -8.27 7.21 -4.59
CA ASN A 14 -7.61 7.25 -3.28
C ASN A 14 -8.45 6.46 -2.29
N LEU A 15 -7.96 5.30 -1.85
CA LEU A 15 -8.67 4.44 -0.89
C LEU A 15 -7.75 3.40 -0.25
N VAL A 16 -8.23 2.83 0.86
CA VAL A 16 -7.68 1.65 1.49
C VAL A 16 -8.80 0.63 1.70
N GLN A 17 -8.74 -0.53 1.06
CA GLN A 17 -9.76 -1.58 1.18
C GLN A 17 -9.20 -2.99 1.19
N SER A 18 -10.02 -3.94 1.62
CA SER A 18 -9.66 -5.35 1.53
C SER A 18 -9.62 -5.82 0.08
N ILE A 19 -8.64 -6.66 -0.26
CA ILE A 19 -8.39 -7.13 -1.63
C ILE A 19 -9.53 -7.97 -2.21
N ARG A 20 -10.29 -8.70 -1.38
CA ARG A 20 -11.52 -9.46 -1.71
C ARG A 20 -11.56 -10.08 -3.12
N ALA A 21 -12.13 -9.36 -4.08
CA ALA A 21 -12.41 -9.84 -5.45
C ALA A 21 -11.25 -9.62 -6.44
N PHE A 22 -10.24 -8.84 -6.05
CA PHE A 22 -9.09 -8.53 -6.89
C PHE A 22 -7.99 -9.57 -6.71
N ARG A 23 -7.31 -9.95 -7.80
CA ARG A 23 -6.11 -10.78 -7.72
C ARG A 23 -4.86 -9.92 -7.84
N VAL A 24 -3.80 -10.28 -7.11
CA VAL A 24 -2.53 -9.53 -7.11
C VAL A 24 -1.97 -9.37 -8.52
N GLY A 25 -2.00 -10.42 -9.34
CA GLY A 25 -1.53 -10.36 -10.73
C GLY A 25 -2.31 -9.37 -11.59
N GLU A 26 -3.64 -9.35 -11.46
CA GLU A 26 -4.51 -8.41 -12.20
C GLU A 26 -4.23 -6.96 -11.78
N LEU A 27 -4.02 -6.73 -10.48
CA LEU A 27 -3.65 -5.42 -9.95
C LEU A 27 -2.27 -4.96 -10.45
N GLN A 28 -1.31 -5.89 -10.58
CA GLN A 28 0.02 -5.58 -11.12
C GLN A 28 -0.05 -5.21 -12.60
N GLU A 29 -0.79 -5.98 -13.41
CA GLU A 29 -1.02 -5.69 -14.82
C GLU A 29 -1.72 -4.34 -15.01
N GLU A 30 -2.71 -4.05 -14.18
CA GLU A 30 -3.44 -2.78 -14.23
C GLU A 30 -2.56 -1.58 -13.82
N ALA A 31 -1.72 -1.73 -12.79
CA ALA A 31 -0.75 -0.70 -12.43
C ALA A 31 0.20 -0.39 -13.59
N ALA A 32 0.70 -1.43 -14.27
CA ALA A 32 1.54 -1.28 -15.46
C ALA A 32 0.79 -0.58 -16.61
N ARG A 33 -0.47 -0.96 -16.84
CA ARG A 33 -1.32 -0.33 -17.88
C ARG A 33 -1.57 1.16 -17.60
N LEU A 34 -1.72 1.53 -16.34
CA LEU A 34 -1.92 2.92 -15.89
C LEU A 34 -0.62 3.71 -15.77
N GLY A 35 0.55 3.06 -15.91
CA GLY A 35 1.86 3.68 -15.67
C GLY A 35 2.11 4.04 -14.21
N GLN A 36 1.40 3.41 -13.28
CA GLN A 36 1.47 3.66 -11.84
C GLN A 36 2.52 2.75 -11.18
N HIS A 37 3.05 3.20 -10.03
CA HIS A 37 3.90 2.36 -9.21
C HIS A 37 3.11 1.20 -8.63
N PHE A 38 3.64 -0.01 -8.75
CA PHE A 38 3.13 -1.19 -8.06
C PHE A 38 4.01 -1.51 -6.86
N LEU A 39 3.46 -1.35 -5.65
CA LEU A 39 4.15 -1.64 -4.40
C LEU A 39 3.52 -2.87 -3.75
N TYR A 40 4.27 -3.95 -3.59
CA TYR A 40 3.77 -5.22 -3.09
C TYR A 40 4.58 -5.66 -1.87
N ALA A 41 3.90 -6.11 -0.81
CA ALA A 41 4.51 -6.72 0.35
C ALA A 41 3.71 -7.93 0.81
N HIS A 42 4.40 -9.04 1.06
CA HIS A 42 3.82 -10.27 1.62
C HIS A 42 4.22 -10.39 3.09
N CYS A 43 3.29 -10.10 4.00
CA CYS A 43 3.58 -9.80 5.40
C CYS A 43 3.53 -11.00 6.36
N ILE A 44 3.19 -12.21 5.87
CA ILE A 44 2.91 -13.38 6.73
C ILE A 44 4.05 -13.73 7.70
N ALA A 45 5.29 -13.47 7.31
CA ALA A 45 6.47 -13.81 8.11
C ALA A 45 6.69 -12.85 9.29
N GLY A 46 5.94 -11.75 9.39
CA GLY A 46 6.07 -10.77 10.45
C GLY A 46 5.38 -11.19 11.74
N ALA A 47 6.13 -11.42 12.82
CA ALA A 47 5.54 -11.76 14.12
C ALA A 47 5.38 -10.56 15.07
N THR A 48 5.95 -9.40 14.72
CA THR A 48 5.98 -8.17 15.53
C THR A 48 5.77 -6.94 14.67
N LYS A 49 5.31 -5.82 15.27
CA LYS A 49 5.23 -4.51 14.59
C LYS A 49 6.50 -4.18 13.79
N GLN A 50 7.68 -4.31 14.43
CA GLN A 50 8.96 -3.99 13.79
C GLN A 50 9.26 -4.90 12.59
N GLN A 51 8.98 -6.20 12.67
CA GLN A 51 9.20 -7.13 11.56
C GLN A 51 8.25 -6.84 10.40
N VAL A 52 6.97 -6.56 10.66
CA VAL A 52 6.01 -6.20 9.60
C VAL A 52 6.47 -4.91 8.91
N MET A 53 6.91 -3.88 9.65
CA MET A 53 7.42 -2.65 9.05
C MET A 53 8.70 -2.87 8.25
N GLY A 54 9.57 -3.76 8.72
CA GLY A 54 10.78 -4.18 8.02
C GLY A 54 10.45 -4.84 6.68
N ILE A 55 9.51 -5.79 6.67
CA ILE A 55 9.06 -6.48 5.46
C ILE A 55 8.47 -5.51 4.45
N ILE A 56 7.59 -4.59 4.88
CA ILE A 56 7.00 -3.58 4.00
C ILE A 56 8.08 -2.68 3.40
N SER A 57 8.97 -2.15 4.25
CA SER A 57 10.04 -1.24 3.82
C SER A 57 11.01 -1.91 2.84
N GLU A 58 11.37 -3.17 3.09
CA GLU A 58 12.24 -3.94 2.20
C GLU A 58 11.54 -4.25 0.87
N SER A 59 10.28 -4.70 0.93
CA SER A 59 9.53 -5.07 -0.27
C SER A 59 9.24 -3.86 -1.17
N PHE A 60 9.07 -2.68 -0.58
CA PHE A 60 8.87 -1.42 -1.30
C PHE A 60 10.20 -0.77 -1.73
N LEU A 61 11.33 -1.42 -1.47
CA LEU A 61 12.68 -0.97 -1.83
C LEU A 61 13.04 0.40 -1.24
N PHE A 62 12.59 0.68 -0.01
CA PHE A 62 12.96 1.90 0.68
C PHE A 62 14.44 1.93 1.02
N PRO A 63 15.07 3.13 1.05
CA PRO A 63 16.43 3.26 1.54
C PRO A 63 16.58 2.71 2.96
N LYS A 64 17.74 2.09 3.25
CA LYS A 64 18.03 1.56 4.59
C LYS A 64 17.85 2.65 5.64
N GLY A 65 17.09 2.34 6.69
CA GLY A 65 16.85 3.30 7.78
C GLY A 65 15.45 3.88 7.81
N VAL A 66 14.76 3.85 6.66
CA VAL A 66 13.46 4.47 6.43
C VAL A 66 12.32 3.50 6.76
N GLY A 67 11.14 4.01 7.14
CA GLY A 67 9.93 3.18 7.36
C GLY A 67 9.99 2.22 8.56
N LYS A 68 10.84 2.47 9.55
CA LYS A 68 11.09 1.53 10.68
C LYS A 68 9.99 1.49 11.75
N ASN A 69 9.07 2.45 11.72
CA ASN A 69 7.90 2.55 12.60
C ASN A 69 6.75 3.19 11.81
N PHE A 70 5.56 3.29 12.41
CA PHE A 70 4.37 3.81 11.73
C PHE A 70 4.53 5.27 11.27
N ASP A 71 5.11 6.15 12.09
CA ASP A 71 5.34 7.54 11.72
C ASP A 71 6.31 7.68 10.55
N GLY A 72 7.43 6.96 10.60
CA GLY A 72 8.42 6.92 9.53
C GLY A 72 7.86 6.31 8.26
N LEU A 73 6.99 5.30 8.36
CA LEU A 73 6.28 4.74 7.21
C LEU A 73 5.34 5.78 6.59
N ARG A 74 4.56 6.50 7.42
CA ARG A 74 3.69 7.60 6.97
C ARG A 74 4.48 8.69 6.25
N GLU A 75 5.57 9.18 6.86
CA GLU A 75 6.45 10.20 6.26
C GLU A 75 7.06 9.73 4.93
N THR A 76 7.38 8.44 4.84
CA THR A 76 7.96 7.87 3.61
C THR A 76 6.95 7.82 2.48
N LEU A 77 5.77 7.25 2.76
CA LEU A 77 4.67 7.10 1.80
C LEU A 77 4.09 8.44 1.33
N THR A 78 4.34 9.52 2.06
CA THR A 78 3.84 10.86 1.75
C THR A 78 4.98 11.78 1.32
N GLU A 79 5.62 12.46 2.27
CA GLU A 79 6.58 13.52 2.01
C GLU A 79 7.82 13.06 1.27
N THR A 80 8.38 11.90 1.64
CA THR A 80 9.63 11.43 1.02
C THR A 80 9.41 11.09 -0.45
N MET A 81 8.35 10.34 -0.76
CA MET A 81 7.96 10.05 -2.14
C MET A 81 7.59 11.32 -2.90
N ALA A 82 6.87 12.27 -2.30
CA ALA A 82 6.57 13.55 -2.95
C ALA A 82 7.82 14.38 -3.26
N LYS A 83 8.83 14.35 -2.39
CA LYS A 83 10.12 15.03 -2.59
C LYS A 83 10.97 14.35 -3.67
N ALA A 84 10.69 13.09 -4.03
CA ALA A 84 11.40 12.37 -5.08
C ALA A 84 11.02 12.80 -6.52
N GLY A 85 9.96 13.60 -6.68
CA GLY A 85 9.51 14.13 -7.96
C GLY A 85 8.02 13.90 -8.20
N GLU A 86 7.57 14.19 -9.41
CA GLU A 86 6.19 13.91 -9.84
C GLU A 86 5.89 12.41 -9.77
N GLN A 87 4.76 12.06 -9.17
CA GLN A 87 4.36 10.67 -8.97
C GLN A 87 3.16 10.35 -9.89
N PRO A 88 3.25 9.30 -10.73
CA PRO A 88 2.17 8.93 -11.66
C PRO A 88 0.96 8.29 -10.95
N GLY A 89 1.13 7.92 -9.69
CA GLY A 89 0.14 7.22 -8.87
C GLY A 89 0.68 5.90 -8.33
N PHE A 90 -0.06 5.31 -7.39
CA PHE A 90 0.37 4.15 -6.65
C PHE A 90 -0.77 3.13 -6.54
N LEU A 91 -0.41 1.88 -6.78
CA LEU A 91 -1.22 0.73 -6.48
C LEU A 91 -0.43 -0.16 -5.52
N VAL A 92 -0.90 -0.20 -4.27
CA VAL A 92 -0.24 -0.86 -3.16
C VAL A 92 -1.01 -2.13 -2.79
N VAL A 93 -0.29 -3.22 -2.56
CA VAL A 93 -0.83 -4.48 -2.08
C VAL A 93 -0.09 -4.94 -0.82
N LEU A 94 -0.83 -5.08 0.28
CA LEU A 94 -0.37 -5.68 1.53
C LEU A 94 -1.01 -7.05 1.69
N GLU A 95 -0.32 -8.09 1.28
CA GLU A 95 -0.84 -9.45 1.28
C GLU A 95 -0.51 -10.16 2.60
N GLN A 96 -1.50 -10.87 3.16
CA GLN A 96 -1.36 -11.70 4.36
C GLN A 96 -0.81 -10.92 5.55
N LEU A 97 -1.48 -9.83 5.93
CA LEU A 97 -1.19 -9.14 7.19
C LEU A 97 -1.39 -10.12 8.36
N PRO A 98 -0.33 -10.37 9.17
CA PRO A 98 -0.32 -11.48 10.11
C PRO A 98 -1.23 -11.23 11.31
N ASN A 99 -1.76 -12.30 11.91
CA ASN A 99 -2.51 -12.21 13.16
C ASN A 99 -1.68 -12.68 14.37
N ALA A 100 -0.55 -12.01 14.61
CA ALA A 100 0.36 -12.35 15.69
C ALA A 100 0.04 -11.60 16.99
N GLN A 101 0.36 -12.19 18.15
CA GLN A 101 0.15 -11.55 19.46
C GLN A 101 0.87 -10.20 19.60
N LYS A 102 2.05 -10.04 18.97
CA LYS A 102 2.84 -8.79 18.97
C LYS A 102 2.58 -7.91 17.73
N PHE A 103 1.57 -8.27 16.94
CA PHE A 103 1.01 -7.51 15.84
C PHE A 103 -0.51 -7.75 15.80
N ASP A 104 -1.13 -7.33 16.89
CA ASP A 104 -2.54 -7.54 17.19
C ASP A 104 -3.47 -6.70 16.29
N LYS A 105 -4.78 -6.77 16.57
CA LYS A 105 -5.79 -6.04 15.82
C LYS A 105 -5.54 -4.53 15.84
N GLU A 106 -5.16 -3.97 16.98
CA GLU A 106 -4.87 -2.54 17.10
C GLU A 106 -3.69 -2.15 16.22
N ALA A 107 -2.60 -2.94 16.25
CA ALA A 107 -1.45 -2.74 15.39
C ALA A 107 -1.80 -2.76 13.89
N ARG A 108 -2.71 -3.67 13.48
CA ARG A 108 -3.19 -3.77 12.11
C ARG A 108 -4.00 -2.56 11.70
N GLU A 109 -4.92 -2.10 12.56
CA GLU A 109 -5.70 -0.88 12.26
C GLU A 109 -4.80 0.34 12.20
N THR A 110 -3.85 0.51 13.12
CA THR A 110 -2.87 1.62 13.05
C THR A 110 -2.05 1.58 11.77
N LEU A 111 -1.64 0.39 11.32
CA LEU A 111 -0.96 0.25 10.02
C LEU A 111 -1.87 0.71 8.88
N LEU A 112 -3.13 0.28 8.85
CA LEU A 112 -4.06 0.67 7.80
C LEU A 112 -4.37 2.17 7.85
N ASP A 113 -4.43 2.78 9.04
CA ASP A 113 -4.58 4.23 9.22
C ASP A 113 -3.41 5.00 8.59
N VAL A 114 -2.16 4.51 8.74
CA VAL A 114 -1.00 5.11 8.05
C VAL A 114 -1.19 5.16 6.53
N PHE A 115 -1.76 4.09 5.95
CA PHE A 115 -2.05 4.06 4.51
C PHE A 115 -3.26 4.93 4.13
N ARG A 116 -4.24 5.12 5.02
CA ARG A 116 -5.38 6.03 4.82
C ARG A 116 -4.92 7.47 4.82
N ASP A 117 -4.10 7.86 5.79
CA ASP A 117 -3.45 9.18 5.84
C ASP A 117 -2.66 9.46 4.56
N ALA A 118 -1.92 8.46 4.05
CA ALA A 118 -1.22 8.58 2.79
C ALA A 118 -2.17 8.74 1.60
N ALA A 119 -3.28 7.99 1.57
CA ALA A 119 -4.29 8.11 0.52
C ALA A 119 -4.90 9.52 0.47
N ASP A 120 -5.22 10.10 1.63
CA ASP A 120 -5.75 11.47 1.75
C ASP A 120 -4.71 12.51 1.32
N TYR A 121 -3.46 12.36 1.76
CA TYR A 121 -2.35 13.23 1.35
C TYR A 121 -2.18 13.29 -0.17
N TRP A 122 -2.26 12.13 -0.84
CA TRP A 122 -2.15 12.06 -2.30
C TRP A 122 -3.42 12.54 -3.02
N ALA A 123 -4.59 12.42 -2.40
CA ALA A 123 -5.84 12.95 -2.94
C ALA A 123 -5.79 14.48 -3.07
N ASP A 124 -5.28 15.17 -2.05
CA ASP A 124 -5.07 16.63 -2.07
C ASP A 124 -4.12 17.06 -3.20
N LYS A 125 -3.16 16.19 -3.55
CA LYS A 125 -2.22 16.37 -4.66
C LYS A 125 -2.75 15.90 -6.01
N LYS A 126 -3.97 15.35 -6.06
CA LYS A 126 -4.59 14.75 -7.25
C LYS A 126 -3.77 13.60 -7.84
N VAL A 127 -3.08 12.85 -7.00
CA VAL A 127 -2.32 11.66 -7.36
C VAL A 127 -3.10 10.42 -6.89
N PRO A 128 -3.40 9.44 -7.76
CA PRO A 128 -4.07 8.22 -7.34
C PRO A 128 -3.20 7.42 -6.36
N PHE A 129 -3.78 6.96 -5.27
CA PHE A 129 -3.13 6.12 -4.27
C PHE A 129 -4.12 5.07 -3.73
N ARG A 130 -4.07 3.87 -4.31
CA ARG A 130 -4.98 2.77 -3.94
C ARG A 130 -4.24 1.70 -3.17
N VAL A 131 -4.79 1.30 -2.04
CA VAL A 131 -4.22 0.24 -1.20
C VAL A 131 -5.20 -0.90 -1.06
N PHE A 132 -4.74 -2.10 -1.36
CA PHE A 132 -5.46 -3.35 -1.18
C PHE A 132 -4.77 -4.19 -0.11
N TYR A 133 -5.52 -4.70 0.86
CA TYR A 133 -4.95 -5.54 1.92
C TYR A 133 -5.71 -6.86 2.11
N SER A 134 -5.00 -7.90 2.54
CA SER A 134 -5.60 -9.12 3.09
C SER A 134 -5.04 -9.41 4.47
N PHE A 135 -5.80 -10.16 5.26
CA PHE A 135 -5.33 -10.74 6.51
C PHE A 135 -4.98 -12.22 6.29
N GLU A 136 -4.13 -12.76 7.17
CA GLU A 136 -3.94 -14.21 7.35
C GLU A 136 -5.27 -14.94 7.63
#